data_AF-A0A2L1TVG0-F1
#
_entry.id   AF-A0A2L1TVG0-F1
#
_cell.length_a   1.000
_cell.length_b   1.000
_cell.length_c   1.000
_cell.angle_alpha   90.00
_cell.angle_beta   90.00
_cell.angle_gamma   90.00
#
_symmetry.space_group_name_H-M   'P 1'
#
loop_
_entity.id
_entity.type
_entity.pdbx_description
1 polymer ?
#
loop_
_entity_poly.entity_id
_entity_poly.type
_entity_poly.pdbx_seq_one_letter_code
_entity_poly.pdbx_strand_id
1 'polypeptide(L)' 'MNGRLELVFLPPYSPQLNIIEGLWKWLKSDVINNVFFHTVTEICKNVGQFMDEIMKSPDSIIDRLCIRF' A
#
# COMPACT_ATOMS: atom_id res chain seq x y z
N MET A 1 -7.17 -5.51 -31.20
CA MET A 1 -6.24 -6.22 -30.30
C MET A 1 -6.22 -5.46 -28.98
N ASN A 2 -7.04 -5.88 -28.01
CA ASN A 2 -6.98 -5.29 -26.67
C ASN A 2 -5.75 -5.89 -25.98
N GLY A 3 -4.71 -5.09 -25.77
CA GLY A 3 -3.58 -5.48 -24.94
C GLY A 3 -4.09 -5.81 -23.53
N ARG A 4 -3.45 -6.77 -22.84
CA ARG A 4 -3.81 -7.18 -21.46
C ARG A 4 -3.61 -6.07 -20.41
N LEU A 5 -3.23 -4.86 -20.84
CA LEU A 5 -2.91 -3.72 -20.01
C LEU A 5 -3.73 -2.52 -20.50
N GLU A 6 -4.51 -1.97 -19.58
CA GLU A 6 -5.28 -0.75 -19.77
C GLU A 6 -4.66 0.37 -18.93
N LEU A 7 -4.52 1.54 -19.53
CA LEU A 7 -4.03 2.73 -18.84
C LEU A 7 -5.24 3.52 -18.32
N VAL A 8 -5.29 3.73 -17.02
CA VAL A 8 -6.32 4.55 -16.36
C VAL A 8 -5.77 5.96 -16.16
N PHE A 9 -6.54 6.98 -16.55
CA PHE A 9 -6.14 8.37 -16.37
C PHE A 9 -6.18 8.78 -14.89
N LEU A 10 -5.11 9.39 -14.41
CA LEU A 10 -5.00 10.00 -13.09
C LEU A 10 -4.70 11.50 -13.26
N PRO A 11 -5.57 12.41 -12.80
CA PRO A 11 -5.30 13.84 -12.88
C PRO A 11 -4.05 14.22 -12.05
N PRO A 12 -3.34 15.29 -12.45
CA PRO A 12 -2.16 15.74 -11.74
C PRO A 12 -2.49 16.11 -10.28
N TYR A 13 -1.51 15.92 -9.38
CA TYR A 13 -1.60 16.27 -7.96
C TYR A 13 -2.81 15.69 -7.22
N SER A 14 -3.33 14.54 -7.66
CA SER A 14 -4.51 13.89 -7.07
C SER A 14 -4.16 12.58 -6.36
N PRO A 15 -3.29 12.58 -5.32
CA PRO A 15 -2.87 11.36 -4.63
C PRO A 15 -4.04 10.63 -3.95
N GLN A 16 -5.12 11.34 -3.61
CA GLN A 16 -6.34 10.77 -3.03
C GLN A 16 -7.08 9.83 -3.99
N LEU A 17 -6.86 9.97 -5.31
CA LEU A 17 -7.43 9.08 -6.32
C LEU A 17 -6.52 7.87 -6.61
N ASN A 18 -5.28 7.90 -6.13
CA ASN A 18 -4.32 6.82 -6.31
C ASN A 18 -4.30 5.91 -5.07
N ILE A 19 -5.04 4.80 -5.11
CA ILE A 19 -5.25 3.88 -3.97
C ILE A 19 -3.94 3.42 -3.34
N ILE A 20 -2.87 3.26 -4.13
CA ILE A 20 -1.56 2.83 -3.62
C ILE A 20 -0.95 3.82 -2.60
N GLU A 21 -1.26 5.11 -2.71
CA GLU A 21 -0.82 6.13 -1.76
C GLU A 21 -1.43 5.90 -0.37
N GLY A 22 -2.68 5.43 -0.31
CA GLY A 22 -3.34 5.03 0.92
C GLY A 22 -2.66 3.83 1.58
N LEU A 23 -2.31 2.82 0.76
CA LEU A 23 -1.53 1.67 1.24
C LEU A 23 -0.16 2.09 1.77
N TRP A 24 0.55 2.99 1.08
CA TRP A 24 1.84 3.49 1.54
C TRP A 24 1.75 4.29 2.84
N LYS A 25 0.70 5.09 3.03
CA LYS A 25 0.45 5.78 4.30
C LYS A 25 0.21 4.78 5.43
N TRP A 26 -0.57 3.73 5.17
CA TRP A 26 -0.83 2.68 6.15
C TRP A 26 0.47 1.94 6.51
N LEU A 27 1.24 1.49 5.52
CA LEU A 27 2.53 0.83 5.73
C LEU A 27 3.49 1.71 6.55
N LYS A 28 3.60 3.00 6.22
CA LYS A 28 4.43 3.92 7.00
C LYS A 28 3.97 4.00 8.45
N SER A 29 2.67 4.12 8.67
CA SER A 29 2.12 4.22 10.03
C SER A 29 2.34 2.97 10.87
N ASP A 30 2.26 1.79 10.27
CA ASP A 30 2.24 0.52 11.01
C ASP A 30 3.63 -0.08 11.15
N VAL A 31 4.47 0.05 10.11
CA VAL A 31 5.77 -0.63 10.03
C VAL A 31 6.94 0.33 10.27
N ILE A 32 6.86 1.56 9.77
CA ILE A 32 8.04 2.44 9.70
C ILE A 32 8.07 3.46 10.84
N ASN A 33 6.93 4.05 11.17
CA ASN A 33 6.87 5.13 12.14
C ASN A 33 7.30 4.64 13.53
N ASN A 34 8.15 5.44 14.19
CA ASN A 34 8.67 5.17 15.55
C ASN A 34 9.53 3.90 15.69
N VAL A 35 10.00 3.32 14.58
CA VAL A 35 10.92 2.18 14.59
C VAL A 35 12.25 2.59 13.99
N PHE A 36 13.35 2.27 14.68
CA PHE A 36 14.71 2.45 14.15
C PHE A 36 15.23 1.10 13.63
N PHE A 37 15.47 1.03 12.33
CA PHE A 37 16.05 -0.15 11.67
C PHE A 37 17.55 0.02 11.49
N HIS A 38 18.32 -1.03 11.79
CA HIS A 38 19.77 -1.00 11.68
C HIS A 38 20.26 -1.28 10.25
N THR A 39 19.44 -1.98 9.46
CA THR A 39 19.79 -2.34 8.08
C THR A 39 18.60 -2.23 7.13
N VAL A 40 18.88 -2.03 5.85
CA VAL A 40 17.85 -2.07 4.79
C VAL A 40 17.18 -3.44 4.73
N THR A 41 17.92 -4.52 5.02
CA THR A 41 17.37 -5.88 5.03
C THR A 41 16.27 -6.06 6.08
N GLU A 42 16.41 -5.43 7.25
CA GLU A 42 15.35 -5.43 8.27
C GLU A 42 14.11 -4.70 7.78
N ILE A 43 14.26 -3.57 7.09
CA ILE A 43 13.14 -2.83 6.51
C ILE A 43 12.42 -3.73 5.49
N CYS A 44 13.15 -4.31 4.54
CA CYS A 44 12.56 -5.18 3.51
C CYS A 44 11.83 -6.38 4.13
N LYS A 45 12.39 -6.98 5.18
CA LYS A 45 11.77 -8.10 5.89
C LYS A 45 10.45 -7.69 6.55
N ASN A 46 10.43 -6.59 7.31
CA ASN A 46 9.23 -6.14 8.01
C ASN A 46 8.14 -5.67 7.04
N VAL A 47 8.52 -4.98 5.95
CA VAL A 47 7.59 -4.63 4.87
C VAL A 47 7.02 -5.89 4.22
N GLY A 48 7.83 -6.89 3.91
CA GLY A 48 7.37 -8.16 3.35
C GLY A 48 6.38 -8.88 4.28
N GLN A 49 6.73 -8.99 5.57
CA GLN A 49 5.84 -9.58 6.57
C GLN A 49 4.51 -8.83 6.69
N PHE A 50 4.54 -7.49 6.69
CA PHE A 50 3.32 -6.69 6.68
C PHE A 50 2.45 -6.99 5.46
N MET A 51 3.04 -7.08 4.26
CA MET A 51 2.30 -7.42 3.03
C MET A 51 1.69 -8.82 3.11
N ASP A 52 2.45 -9.81 3.57
CA ASP A 52 1.97 -11.18 3.74
C ASP A 52 0.80 -11.26 4.72
N GLU A 53 0.85 -10.50 5.82
CA GLU A 53 -0.22 -10.46 6.82
C GLU A 53 -1.51 -9.83 6.27
N ILE A 54 -1.42 -8.67 5.63
CA ILE A 54 -2.63 -8.01 5.11
C ILE A 54 -3.27 -8.82 3.98
N MET A 55 -2.46 -9.49 3.16
CA MET A 55 -2.94 -10.32 2.04
C MET A 55 -3.75 -11.54 2.48
N LYS A 56 -3.71 -11.92 3.76
CA LYS A 56 -4.59 -12.98 4.32
C LYS A 56 -6.07 -12.61 4.30
N SER A 57 -6.40 -11.32 4.29
CA SER A 57 -7.79 -10.84 4.28
C SER A 57 -7.98 -9.67 3.30
N PRO A 58 -8.07 -9.96 1.99
CA PRO A 58 -8.18 -8.92 0.97
C PRO A 58 -9.41 -8.02 1.12
N ASP A 59 -10.54 -8.57 1.58
CA ASP A 59 -11.78 -7.80 1.79
C ASP A 59 -11.60 -6.67 2.82
N SER A 60 -10.82 -6.93 3.87
CA SER A 60 -10.51 -5.92 4.88
C SER A 60 -9.62 -4.79 4.33
N ILE A 61 -8.77 -5.10 3.35
CA ILE A 61 -7.95 -4.11 2.65
C ILE A 61 -8.86 -3.21 1.80
N ILE A 62 -9.81 -3.81 1.07
CA ILE A 62 -10.76 -3.06 0.24
C ILE A 62 -11.61 -2.14 1.12
N ASP A 63 -12.15 -2.63 2.24
CA ASP A 63 -12.93 -1.80 3.17
C ASP A 63 -12.10 -0.62 3.68
N ARG A 64 -10.86 -0.89 4.10
CA ARG A 64 -9.96 0.13 4.64
C ARG A 64 -9.53 1.17 3.61
N LEU A 65 -9.17 0.75 2.39
CA LEU A 65 -8.57 1.63 1.39
C LEU A 65 -9.60 2.31 0.48
N CYS A 66 -10.74 1.67 0.23
CA CYS A 66 -11.70 2.11 -0.78
C CYS A 66 -13.03 2.60 -0.19
N ILE A 67 -13.43 2.15 1.01
CA ILE A 67 -14.76 2.44 1.58
C ILE A 67 -14.67 3.49 2.70
N ARG A 68 -13.67 3.37 3.59
CA ARG A 68 -13.48 4.30 4.71
C ARG A 68 -12.70 5.55 4.28
N PHE A 69 -13.40 6.48 3.63
CA PHE A 69 -12.96 7.89 3.50
C PHE A 69 -13.49 8.74 4.65
#